data_AF-A0A968D1Z9-F1
#
_entry.id   AF-A0A968D1Z9-F1
#
_cell.length_a   1.000
_cell.length_b   1.000
_cell.length_c   1.000
_cell.angle_alpha   90.00
_cell.angle_beta   90.00
_cell.angle_gamma   90.00
#
_symmetry.space_group_name_H-M   'P 1'
#
loop_
_entity.id
_entity.type
_entity.pdbx_description
1 polymer ?
#
loop_
_entity_poly.entity_id
_entity_poly.type
_entity_poly.pdbx_seq_one_letter_code
_entity_poly.pdbx_strand_id
1 'polypeptide(L)'
;MEFDSPVYQQFRKDFDEIAKQFSLDPNHLKVEFYTPHSQAILIEEVEDQVFKIHINLEDNRIISFQRLGENGNGNAEYIKNKYRKFMK
;
A
#
# COMPACT_ATOMS: atom_id res chain seq x y z
N MET A 1 -19.96 -8.45 -13.55
CA MET A 1 -20.47 -8.25 -12.18
C MET A 1 -20.05 -6.86 -11.76
N GLU A 2 -20.98 -5.90 -11.81
CA GLU A 2 -20.76 -4.55 -11.28
C GLU A 2 -21.06 -4.60 -9.78
N PHE A 3 -20.04 -4.38 -8.95
CA PHE A 3 -20.17 -4.43 -7.49
C PHE A 3 -20.72 -3.08 -6.98
N ASP A 4 -22.04 -2.88 -7.07
CA ASP A 4 -22.79 -1.73 -6.54
C ASP A 4 -23.02 -1.84 -5.02
N SER A 5 -21.96 -2.11 -4.25
CA SER A 5 -22.02 -2.00 -2.79
C SER A 5 -21.49 -0.62 -2.38
N PRO A 6 -22.24 0.18 -1.58
CA PRO A 6 -21.77 1.47 -1.06
C PRO A 6 -20.43 1.36 -0.32
N VAL A 7 -20.18 0.20 0.31
CA VAL A 7 -18.92 -0.14 1.00
C VAL A 7 -17.76 -0.22 0.02
N TYR A 8 -17.99 -0.75 -1.19
CA TYR A 8 -16.98 -0.83 -2.25
C TYR A 8 -16.65 0.55 -2.85
N GLN A 9 -17.62 1.46 -2.91
CA GLN A 9 -17.40 2.82 -3.40
C GLN A 9 -16.57 3.65 -2.44
N GLN A 10 -16.84 3.54 -1.12
CA GLN A 10 -16.04 4.20 -0.10
C GLN A 10 -14.61 3.65 -0.08
N PHE A 11 -14.48 2.32 -0.10
CA PHE A 11 -13.19 1.64 -0.21
C PHE A 11 -12.36 2.09 -1.41
N ARG A 12 -12.97 2.25 -2.60
CA ARG A 12 -12.25 2.73 -3.79
C ARG A 12 -11.68 4.13 -3.61
N LYS A 13 -12.48 5.04 -3.02
CA LYS A 13 -12.03 6.41 -2.75
C LYS A 13 -10.89 6.41 -1.74
N ASP A 14 -11.05 5.69 -0.64
CA ASP A 14 -10.04 5.58 0.40
C ASP A 14 -8.75 4.95 -0.16
N PHE A 15 -8.88 3.95 -1.03
CA PHE A 15 -7.76 3.29 -1.69
C PHE A 15 -6.99 4.24 -2.61
N ASP A 16 -7.67 5.02 -3.45
CA ASP A 16 -7.03 6.00 -4.33
C ASP A 16 -6.33 7.10 -3.51
N GLU A 17 -6.93 7.53 -2.40
CA GLU A 17 -6.34 8.50 -1.47
C GLU A 17 -5.10 7.95 -0.78
N ILE A 18 -5.15 6.72 -0.24
CA ILE A 18 -4.02 6.04 0.38
C ILE A 18 -2.89 5.85 -0.65
N ALA A 19 -3.22 5.37 -1.86
CA ALA A 19 -2.23 5.19 -2.91
C ALA A 19 -1.53 6.50 -3.25
N LYS A 20 -2.29 7.60 -3.41
CA LYS A 20 -1.73 8.93 -3.65
C LYS A 20 -0.87 9.43 -2.49
N GLN A 21 -1.35 9.28 -1.25
CA GLN A 21 -0.67 9.77 -0.05
C GLN A 21 0.67 9.09 0.18
N PHE A 22 0.75 7.78 -0.03
CA PHE A 22 1.98 7.00 0.16
C PHE A 22 2.76 6.78 -1.14
N SER A 23 2.37 7.48 -2.22
CA SER A 23 2.98 7.39 -3.54
C SER A 23 3.04 5.96 -4.09
N LEU A 24 2.02 5.15 -3.82
CA LEU A 24 1.88 3.76 -4.27
C LEU A 24 1.23 3.73 -5.66
N ASP A 25 1.61 2.77 -6.49
CA ASP A 25 1.00 2.59 -7.81
C ASP A 25 -0.30 1.77 -7.69
N PRO A 26 -1.49 2.38 -7.88
CA PRO A 26 -2.77 1.67 -7.73
C PRO A 26 -2.94 0.50 -8.71
N ASN A 27 -2.25 0.49 -9.87
CA ASN A 27 -2.34 -0.62 -10.83
C ASN A 27 -1.59 -1.86 -10.37
N HIS A 28 -0.60 -1.67 -9.51
CA HIS A 28 0.25 -2.73 -8.95
C HIS A 28 0.04 -2.91 -7.45
N LEU A 29 -1.06 -2.37 -6.91
CA LEU A 29 -1.38 -2.39 -5.50
C LEU A 29 -2.57 -3.31 -5.24
N LYS A 30 -2.39 -4.23 -4.29
CA LYS A 30 -3.43 -5.14 -3.81
C LYS A 30 -3.70 -4.85 -2.33
N VAL A 31 -4.96 -4.94 -1.92
CA VAL A 31 -5.32 -4.80 -0.52
C VAL A 31 -5.42 -6.18 0.12
N GLU A 32 -4.59 -6.43 1.13
CA GLU A 32 -4.69 -7.65 1.95
C GLU A 32 -5.64 -7.45 3.13
N PHE A 33 -5.60 -6.26 3.75
CA PHE A 33 -6.44 -5.91 4.88
C PHE A 33 -6.76 -4.43 4.85
N TYR A 34 -8.00 -4.08 5.16
CA TYR A 34 -8.42 -2.69 5.28
C TYR A 34 -9.46 -2.55 6.39
N THR A 35 -9.12 -1.76 7.39
CA THR A 35 -10.06 -1.24 8.38
C THR A 35 -10.11 0.27 8.22
N PRO A 36 -11.27 0.83 7.79
CA PRO A 36 -11.44 2.27 7.66
C PRO A 36 -11.02 3.01 8.93
N HIS A 37 -10.30 4.12 8.77
CA HIS A 37 -9.85 4.97 9.88
C HIS A 37 -9.02 4.24 10.95
N SER A 38 -8.39 3.10 10.64
CA SER A 38 -7.53 2.38 11.59
C SER A 38 -6.24 1.93 10.92
N GLN A 39 -6.30 0.92 10.05
CA GLN A 39 -5.10 0.38 9.41
C GLN A 39 -5.39 -0.22 8.05
N ALA A 40 -4.37 -0.19 7.18
CA ALA A 40 -4.38 -0.88 5.89
C ALA A 40 -3.11 -1.72 5.75
N ILE A 41 -3.27 -2.91 5.19
CA ILE A 41 -2.17 -3.76 4.74
C ILE A 41 -2.31 -3.88 3.23
N LEU A 42 -1.30 -3.38 2.55
CA LEU A 42 -1.25 -3.32 1.09
C LEU A 42 -0.08 -4.14 0.59
N ILE A 43 -0.22 -4.73 -0.58
CA ILE A 43 0.86 -5.40 -1.31
C ILE A 43 1.11 -4.61 -2.58
N GLU A 44 2.27 -3.96 -2.69
CA GLU A 44 2.71 -3.27 -3.90
C GLU A 44 3.74 -4.13 -4.65
N GLU A 45 3.57 -4.28 -5.95
CA GLU A 45 4.52 -4.93 -6.84
C GLU A 45 5.29 -3.88 -7.64
N VAL A 46 6.62 -3.83 -7.48
CA VAL A 46 7.50 -2.86 -8.16
C VAL A 46 8.73 -3.57 -8.69
N GLU A 47 8.98 -3.50 -10.01
CA GLU A 47 10.18 -4.06 -10.65
C GLU A 47 10.47 -5.53 -10.21
N ASP A 48 9.46 -6.40 -10.31
CA ASP A 48 9.51 -7.81 -9.88
C ASP A 48 9.73 -8.04 -8.38
N GLN A 49 9.56 -7.01 -7.55
CA GLN A 49 9.60 -7.10 -6.10
C GLN A 49 8.24 -6.86 -5.50
N VAL A 50 7.84 -7.77 -4.63
CA VAL A 50 6.58 -7.66 -3.89
C VAL A 50 6.88 -7.11 -2.49
N PHE A 51 6.18 -6.04 -2.12
CA PHE A 51 6.29 -5.40 -0.81
C PHE A 51 4.95 -5.39 -0.11
N LYS A 52 4.91 -5.95 1.09
CA LYS A 52 3.82 -5.81 2.03
C LYS A 52 4.03 -4.55 2.86
N ILE A 53 3.10 -3.62 2.81
CA ILE A 53 3.17 -2.30 3.43
C ILE A 53 2.06 -2.22 4.47
N HIS A 54 2.43 -1.97 5.73
CA HIS A 54 1.49 -1.76 6.82
C HIS A 54 1.38 -0.26 7.09
N ILE A 55 0.15 0.25 7.01
CA ILE A 55 -0.16 1.66 7.11
C ILE A 55 -1.11 1.85 8.30
N ASN A 56 -0.76 2.78 9.18
CA ASN A 56 -1.67 3.32 10.17
C ASN A 56 -2.44 4.48 9.51
N LEU A 57 -3.75 4.35 9.40
CA LEU A 57 -4.61 5.36 8.81
C LEU A 57 -5.02 6.45 9.81
N GLU A 58 -5.01 6.15 11.12
CA GLU A 58 -5.21 7.15 12.19
C GLU A 58 -4.04 8.14 12.22
N ASP A 59 -2.82 7.60 12.25
CA ASP A 59 -1.57 8.37 12.30
C ASP A 59 -1.10 8.83 10.91
N ASN A 60 -1.75 8.38 9.84
CA ASN A 60 -1.38 8.70 8.46
C ASN A 60 0.09 8.38 8.11
N ARG A 61 0.59 7.22 8.54
CA ARG A 61 2.00 6.83 8.38
C ARG A 61 2.19 5.35 8.05
N ILE A 62 3.33 5.03 7.45
CA ILE A 62 3.75 3.64 7.25
C ILE A 62 4.36 3.15 8.56
N ILE A 63 3.79 2.08 9.14
CA ILE A 63 4.29 1.45 10.37
C ILE A 63 5.45 0.50 10.03
N SER A 64 5.26 -0.30 8.98
CA SER A 64 6.26 -1.25 8.54
C SER A 64 6.09 -1.55 7.06
N PHE A 65 7.16 -2.02 6.44
CA PHE A 65 7.09 -2.63 5.13
C PHE A 65 8.03 -3.83 5.09
N GLN A 66 7.60 -4.90 4.43
CA GLN A 66 8.31 -6.16 4.32
C GLN A 66 8.37 -6.57 2.85
N ARG A 67 9.55 -6.92 2.37
CA ARG A 67 9.72 -7.54 1.06
C ARG A 67 9.30 -9.01 1.14
N LEU A 68 8.41 -9.46 0.26
CA LEU A 68 7.88 -10.83 0.24
C LEU A 68 8.63 -11.79 -0.71
N GLY A 69 9.59 -11.30 -1.51
CA GLY A 69 10.37 -12.14 -2.44
C GLY A 69 11.88 -12.06 -2.24
N GLU A 70 12.58 -13.20 -2.38
CA GLU A 70 14.03 -13.32 -2.17
C GLU A 70 14.89 -12.93 -3.40
N ASN A 71 14.34 -12.99 -4.62
CA ASN A 71 15.10 -12.83 -5.87
C ASN A 71 14.56 -11.71 -6.76
N GLY A 72 14.90 -10.46 -6.43
CA GLY A 72 14.62 -9.32 -7.29
C GLY A 72 15.86 -8.45 -7.41
N ASN A 73 16.32 -8.26 -8.66
CA ASN A 73 17.43 -7.38 -9.05
C ASN A 73 17.06 -5.89 -9.03
N GLY A 74 15.80 -5.56 -8.71
CA GLY A 74 15.35 -4.17 -8.59
C GLY A 74 16.03 -3.40 -7.46
N ASN A 75 15.94 -2.07 -7.54
CA ASN A 75 16.67 -1.15 -6.69
C ASN A 75 16.02 -1.06 -5.28
N ALA A 76 16.18 -2.10 -4.47
CA ALA A 76 15.53 -2.24 -3.17
C ALA A 76 15.84 -1.06 -2.22
N GLU A 77 16.96 -0.38 -2.42
CA GLU A 77 17.34 0.82 -1.68
C GLU A 77 16.49 2.05 -2.07
N TYR A 78 16.18 2.21 -3.37
CA TYR A 78 15.26 3.24 -3.85
C TYR A 78 13.85 3.04 -3.25
N ILE A 79 13.35 1.80 -3.26
CA ILE A 79 12.01 1.49 -2.70
C ILE A 79 11.99 1.63 -1.17
N LYS A 80 13.05 1.22 -0.47
CA LYS A 80 13.18 1.51 0.97
C LYS A 80 13.13 3.00 1.25
N ASN A 81 13.82 3.81 0.45
CA ASN A 81 13.83 5.26 0.60
C ASN A 81 12.47 5.91 0.24
N LYS A 82 11.70 5.32 -0.68
CA LYS A 82 10.31 5.71 -0.98
C LYS A 82 9.45 5.61 0.30
N TYR A 83 9.42 4.45 0.95
CA TYR A 83 8.56 4.25 2.12
C TYR A 83 9.07 4.91 3.40
N ARG A 84 10.39 4.97 3.61
CA ARG A 84 11.00 5.62 4.78
C ARG A 84 10.56 7.06 4.98
N LYS A 85 10.25 7.80 3.91
CA LYS A 85 9.74 9.19 3.99
C LYS A 85 8.43 9.30 4.76
N PHE A 86 7.68 8.20 4.85
CA PHE A 86 6.38 8.13 5.52
C PHE A 86 6.43 7.42 6.87
N MET A 87 7.61 7.02 7.36
CA MET A 87 7.80 6.32 8.65
C MET A 87 8.16 7.29 9.78
N LYS A 88 7.44 8.41 9.92
CA LYS A 88 7.70 9.39 10.98
C LYS A 88 7.60 8.82 12.40
#